data_AF-A0A6B0GR83-F1
#
_entry.id   AF-A0A6B0GR83-F1
#
_cell.length_a   1.000
_cell.length_b   1.000
_cell.length_c   1.000
_cell.angle_alpha   90.00
_cell.angle_beta   90.00
_cell.angle_gamma   90.00
#
_symmetry.space_group_name_H-M   'P 1'
#
loop_
_entity.id
_entity.type
_entity.pdbx_description
1 polymer ?
#
loop_
_entity_poly.entity_id
_entity_poly.type
_entity_poly.pdbx_seq_one_letter_code
_entity_poly.pdbx_strand_id
1 'polypeptide(L)'
;MDTPSLLSTELGDDAVDAKVPLGGDDLLVVTPARTLVYRSEGLLRDETVETVTHDVDRVEVTEGRRKTTIATTAMAGDQEFTVPTKRLDDVLTPFLSGVLRTTGETSDEEAVLAVYRFSELTLVVTEGRVVKHVGTALWDTDAESFPFEAVTDFSVEEGSVATQLVLTVDGRPQRIKAPSERAGAVRQTLQRALFDYHGVDSLVALRTKTTADDEEADGDTGGTDDTDDTAATDEEEAPTRTVEPLLGDVTDGGASEERTEHAAANGTTTTIDERTATIHSDEVLDRLDALEATVDHQTDLIERQQETIETLIEELRQGR
;
A
#
# COMPACT_ATOMS: atom_id res chain seq x y z
N MET A 1 15.03 -25.65 18.77
CA MET A 1 14.58 -25.60 20.18
C MET A 1 13.34 -26.46 20.27
N ASP A 2 13.30 -27.35 21.24
CA ASP A 2 12.07 -28.11 21.54
C ASP A 2 10.98 -27.15 22.00
N THR A 3 9.73 -27.42 21.63
CA THR A 3 8.61 -26.55 21.99
C THR A 3 8.26 -26.77 23.46
N PRO A 4 8.20 -25.73 24.31
CA PRO A 4 7.86 -25.86 25.73
C PRO A 4 6.55 -26.62 25.96
N SER A 5 6.46 -27.41 27.04
CA SER A 5 5.32 -28.30 27.29
C SER A 5 4.00 -27.56 27.49
N LEU A 6 4.03 -26.38 28.12
CA LEU A 6 2.84 -25.56 28.28
C LEU A 6 2.35 -25.06 26.92
N LEU A 7 3.27 -24.55 26.09
CA LEU A 7 2.97 -24.11 24.74
C LEU A 7 2.47 -25.25 23.84
N SER A 8 3.05 -26.45 23.92
CA SER A 8 2.56 -27.59 23.15
C SER A 8 1.16 -28.03 23.57
N THR A 9 0.82 -27.90 24.86
CA THR A 9 -0.50 -28.25 25.38
C THR A 9 -1.56 -27.27 24.88
N GLU A 10 -1.27 -25.97 24.92
CA GLU A 10 -2.19 -24.93 24.44
C GLU A 10 -2.34 -24.91 22.91
N LEU A 11 -1.24 -25.17 22.19
CA LEU A 11 -1.25 -25.28 20.74
C LEU A 11 -2.10 -26.46 20.26
N GLY A 12 -2.07 -27.59 20.99
CA GLY A 12 -2.81 -28.79 20.61
C GLY A 12 -2.38 -29.32 19.24
N ASP A 13 -3.35 -29.55 18.35
CA ASP A 13 -3.14 -30.04 16.98
C ASP A 13 -3.10 -28.91 15.93
N ASP A 14 -3.11 -27.64 16.36
CA ASP A 14 -3.14 -26.51 15.43
C ASP A 14 -1.89 -26.46 14.55
N ALA A 15 -2.10 -26.20 13.27
CA ALA A 15 -1.02 -25.91 12.34
C ALA A 15 -0.28 -24.63 12.77
N VAL A 16 1.04 -24.64 12.64
CA VAL A 16 1.88 -23.50 12.95
C VAL A 16 2.33 -22.83 11.67
N ASP A 17 1.87 -21.60 11.47
CA ASP A 17 2.22 -20.77 10.32
C ASP A 17 3.54 -20.03 10.57
N ALA A 18 3.76 -19.56 11.82
CA ALA A 18 5.00 -18.88 12.18
C ALA A 18 5.41 -19.08 13.64
N LYS A 19 6.72 -19.03 13.89
CA LYS A 19 7.32 -18.97 15.22
C LYS A 19 8.30 -17.80 15.28
N VAL A 20 8.04 -16.83 16.15
CA VAL A 20 8.82 -15.59 16.28
C VAL A 20 9.48 -15.51 17.67
N PRO A 21 10.81 -15.63 17.77
CA PRO A 21 11.52 -15.48 19.04
C PRO A 21 11.43 -14.05 19.57
N LEU A 22 10.86 -13.88 20.77
CA LEU A 22 10.75 -12.58 21.43
C LEU A 22 12.01 -12.24 22.26
N GLY A 23 12.88 -13.22 22.49
CA GLY A 23 14.17 -13.06 23.16
C GLY A 23 14.19 -13.72 24.54
N GLY A 24 15.38 -14.13 24.98
CA GLY A 24 15.46 -15.19 25.99
C GLY A 24 14.83 -16.46 25.41
N ASP A 25 13.99 -17.12 26.20
CA ASP A 25 13.22 -18.30 25.79
C ASP A 25 11.75 -17.96 25.45
N ASP A 26 11.39 -16.67 25.39
CA ASP A 26 10.04 -16.22 25.01
C ASP A 26 9.79 -16.42 23.50
N LEU A 27 8.59 -16.87 23.17
CA LEU A 27 8.20 -17.25 21.80
C LEU A 27 6.79 -16.77 21.49
N LEU A 28 6.56 -16.27 20.28
CA LEU A 28 5.24 -16.06 19.72
C LEU A 28 4.99 -17.10 18.64
N VAL A 29 3.84 -17.76 18.68
CA VAL A 29 3.42 -18.75 17.69
C VAL A 29 2.15 -18.25 17.04
N VAL A 30 2.14 -18.17 15.72
CA VAL A 30 0.96 -17.84 14.93
C VAL A 30 0.44 -19.12 14.30
N THR A 31 -0.85 -19.36 14.48
CA THR A 31 -1.64 -20.40 13.81
C THR A 31 -2.63 -19.73 12.86
N PRO A 32 -3.38 -20.47 12.03
CA PRO A 32 -4.38 -19.85 11.16
C PRO A 32 -5.40 -18.96 11.92
N ALA A 33 -5.94 -19.43 13.06
CA ALA A 33 -7.06 -18.78 13.75
C ALA A 33 -6.69 -18.03 15.04
N ARG A 34 -5.46 -18.19 15.56
CA ARG A 34 -5.02 -17.59 16.82
C ARG A 34 -3.51 -17.41 16.91
N THR A 35 -3.10 -16.48 17.77
CA THR A 35 -1.71 -16.26 18.16
C THR A 35 -1.52 -16.62 19.63
N LEU A 36 -0.48 -17.39 19.92
CA LEU A 36 -0.07 -17.78 21.27
C LEU A 36 1.23 -17.06 21.63
N VAL A 37 1.23 -16.36 22.77
CA VAL A 37 2.40 -15.65 23.31
C VAL A 37 2.90 -16.39 24.53
N TYR A 38 3.99 -17.11 24.33
CA TYR A 38 4.68 -17.85 25.38
C TYR A 38 5.71 -16.98 26.09
N ARG A 39 5.62 -16.96 27.43
CA ARG A 39 6.62 -16.38 28.33
C ARG A 39 7.27 -17.48 29.13
N SER A 40 8.59 -17.50 29.05
CA SER A 40 9.42 -18.40 29.83
C SER A 40 9.37 -18.06 31.32
N GLU A 41 9.52 -19.08 32.17
CA GLU A 41 9.67 -18.90 33.60
C GLU A 41 10.90 -18.01 33.90
N GLY A 42 10.73 -17.05 34.79
CA GLY A 42 11.79 -16.19 35.29
C GLY A 42 11.82 -16.15 36.81
N LEU A 43 12.82 -15.49 37.36
CA LEU A 43 13.06 -15.42 38.83
C LEU A 43 11.85 -14.95 39.66
N LEU A 44 10.91 -14.23 39.04
CA LEU A 44 9.74 -13.62 39.70
C LEU A 44 8.44 -13.90 38.95
N ARG A 45 8.45 -14.73 37.91
CA ARG A 45 7.29 -14.96 37.03
C ARG A 45 7.26 -16.41 36.61
N ASP A 46 6.10 -17.04 36.78
CA ASP A 46 5.87 -18.38 36.28
C ASP A 46 5.79 -18.39 34.75
N GLU A 47 5.92 -19.58 34.17
CA GLU A 47 5.68 -19.84 32.75
C GLU A 47 4.22 -19.52 32.39
N THR A 48 3.98 -18.79 31.30
CA THR A 48 2.62 -18.42 30.88
C THR A 48 2.44 -18.51 29.36
N VAL A 49 1.22 -18.82 28.93
CA VAL A 49 0.78 -18.71 27.53
C VAL A 49 -0.46 -17.83 27.48
N GLU A 50 -0.38 -16.71 26.75
CA GLU A 50 -1.54 -15.87 26.43
C GLU A 50 -2.01 -16.22 25.01
N THR A 51 -3.32 -16.32 24.80
CA THR A 51 -3.90 -16.63 23.47
C THR A 51 -4.76 -15.47 23.00
N VAL A 52 -4.57 -15.06 21.75
CA VAL A 52 -5.32 -14.01 21.08
C VAL A 52 -5.96 -14.56 19.81
N THR A 53 -7.27 -14.38 19.63
CA THR A 53 -7.98 -14.86 18.43
C THR A 53 -7.75 -13.94 17.24
N HIS A 54 -7.84 -14.48 16.03
CA HIS A 54 -7.73 -13.70 14.80
C HIS A 54 -9.08 -13.22 14.24
N ASP A 55 -10.19 -13.78 14.73
CA ASP A 55 -11.54 -13.28 14.46
C ASP A 55 -11.79 -12.02 15.28
N VAL A 56 -11.40 -10.89 14.71
CA VAL A 56 -11.38 -9.56 15.36
C VAL A 56 -11.97 -8.52 14.43
N ASP A 57 -12.53 -7.46 14.99
CA ASP A 57 -13.08 -6.32 14.26
C ASP A 57 -12.05 -5.20 14.08
N ARG A 58 -11.03 -5.14 14.94
CA ARG A 58 -10.01 -4.08 14.95
C ARG A 58 -8.72 -4.53 15.60
N VAL A 59 -7.59 -4.04 15.07
CA VAL A 59 -6.24 -4.22 15.59
C VAL A 59 -5.58 -2.86 15.78
N GLU A 60 -5.01 -2.62 16.96
CA GLU A 60 -4.28 -1.40 17.29
C GLU A 60 -2.89 -1.71 17.83
N VAL A 61 -1.96 -0.78 17.61
CA VAL A 61 -0.57 -0.89 18.06
C VAL A 61 -0.19 0.36 18.84
N THR A 62 0.20 0.16 20.11
CA THR A 62 0.75 1.23 20.95
C THR A 62 2.24 0.98 21.19
N GLU A 63 3.09 1.72 20.49
CA GLU A 63 4.54 1.59 20.60
C GLU A 63 5.09 2.27 21.86
N GLY A 64 5.78 1.48 22.68
CA GLY A 64 6.63 1.99 23.75
C GLY A 64 8.11 1.84 23.41
N ARG A 65 8.97 2.47 24.22
CA ARG A 65 10.44 2.46 24.01
C ARG A 65 11.05 1.06 23.97
N ARG A 66 10.53 0.11 24.76
CA ARG A 66 11.09 -1.25 24.92
C ARG A 66 10.11 -2.34 24.54
N LYS A 67 8.84 -2.07 24.75
CA LYS A 67 7.73 -3.00 24.56
C LYS A 67 6.65 -2.27 23.79
N THR A 68 5.99 -2.98 22.90
CA THR A 68 4.85 -2.54 22.12
C THR A 68 3.66 -3.39 22.47
N THR A 69 2.53 -2.76 22.74
CA THR A 69 1.25 -3.45 22.99
C THR A 69 0.50 -3.55 21.66
N ILE A 70 0.01 -4.74 21.36
CA ILE A 70 -0.92 -5.01 20.27
C ILE A 70 -2.26 -5.33 20.94
N ALA A 71 -3.27 -4.55 20.63
CA ALA A 71 -4.62 -4.71 21.15
C ALA A 71 -5.57 -5.12 20.01
N THR A 72 -6.49 -6.02 20.31
CA THR A 72 -7.51 -6.48 19.39
C THR A 72 -8.89 -6.31 20.02
N THR A 73 -9.83 -5.79 19.25
CA THR A 73 -11.24 -5.70 19.65
C THR A 73 -12.04 -6.66 18.80
N ALA A 74 -12.90 -7.45 19.44
CA ALA A 74 -13.82 -8.36 18.79
C ALA A 74 -15.17 -8.34 19.53
N MET A 75 -16.23 -8.84 18.90
CA MET A 75 -17.53 -9.04 19.57
C MET A 75 -17.42 -9.86 20.87
N ALA A 76 -16.50 -10.82 20.93
CA ALA A 76 -16.27 -11.66 22.10
C ALA A 76 -15.57 -10.93 23.27
N GLY A 77 -14.97 -9.77 23.01
CA GLY A 77 -14.25 -8.96 23.98
C GLY A 77 -12.89 -8.50 23.47
N ASP A 78 -12.32 -7.54 24.19
CA ASP A 78 -10.98 -7.02 23.91
C ASP A 78 -9.90 -7.96 24.45
N GLN A 79 -8.82 -8.10 23.69
CA GLN A 79 -7.61 -8.83 24.08
C GLN A 79 -6.39 -7.96 23.78
N GLU A 80 -5.32 -8.14 24.55
CA GLU A 80 -4.05 -7.47 24.27
C GLU A 80 -2.88 -8.39 24.60
N PHE A 81 -1.78 -8.18 23.90
CA PHE A 81 -0.52 -8.80 24.23
C PHE A 81 0.62 -7.84 23.94
N THR A 82 1.77 -8.11 24.54
CA THR A 82 2.94 -7.23 24.41
C THR A 82 4.08 -7.95 23.71
N VAL A 83 4.84 -7.25 22.88
CA VAL A 83 6.08 -7.76 22.27
C VAL A 83 7.23 -6.78 22.50
N PRO A 84 8.49 -7.23 22.49
CA PRO A 84 9.61 -6.29 22.44
C PRO A 84 9.50 -5.42 21.19
N THR A 85 9.69 -4.11 21.31
CA THR A 85 9.50 -3.17 20.18
C THR A 85 10.38 -3.53 18.97
N LYS A 86 11.59 -4.02 19.21
CA LYS A 86 12.52 -4.50 18.15
C LYS A 86 12.07 -5.75 17.39
N ARG A 87 10.97 -6.40 17.83
CA ARG A 87 10.37 -7.60 17.23
C ARG A 87 9.01 -7.30 16.61
N LEU A 88 8.56 -6.05 16.64
CA LEU A 88 7.25 -5.68 16.16
C LEU A 88 7.08 -6.06 14.68
N ASP A 89 8.00 -5.65 13.82
CA ASP A 89 7.92 -5.92 12.38
C ASP A 89 7.94 -7.44 12.08
N ASP A 90 8.74 -8.21 12.83
CA ASP A 90 8.80 -9.69 12.74
C ASP A 90 7.47 -10.36 13.14
N VAL A 91 6.69 -9.72 14.04
CA VAL A 91 5.41 -10.22 14.55
C VAL A 91 4.24 -9.79 13.67
N LEU A 92 4.25 -8.55 13.16
CA LEU A 92 3.10 -7.99 12.45
C LEU A 92 2.75 -8.76 11.19
N THR A 93 3.74 -9.20 10.42
CA THR A 93 3.51 -9.92 9.16
C THR A 93 2.73 -11.23 9.37
N PRO A 94 3.22 -12.19 10.19
CA PRO A 94 2.46 -13.42 10.42
C PRO A 94 1.17 -13.17 11.20
N PHE A 95 1.16 -12.25 12.17
CA PHE A 95 -0.06 -11.93 12.92
C PHE A 95 -1.18 -11.42 12.02
N LEU A 96 -0.89 -10.44 11.15
CA LEU A 96 -1.87 -9.93 10.19
C LEU A 96 -2.24 -10.96 9.12
N SER A 97 -1.34 -11.89 8.77
CA SER A 97 -1.71 -13.01 7.87
C SER A 97 -2.85 -13.83 8.46
N GLY A 98 -2.76 -14.15 9.76
CA GLY A 98 -3.80 -14.88 10.46
C GLY A 98 -5.11 -14.08 10.59
N VAL A 99 -5.02 -12.79 10.91
CA VAL A 99 -6.18 -11.88 10.98
C VAL A 99 -6.90 -11.79 9.64
N LEU A 100 -6.19 -11.41 8.57
CA LEU A 100 -6.79 -11.23 7.24
C LEU A 100 -7.41 -12.52 6.69
N ARG A 101 -6.80 -13.67 6.95
CA ARG A 101 -7.37 -14.98 6.59
C ARG A 101 -8.66 -15.25 7.36
N THR A 102 -8.64 -15.07 8.68
CA THR A 102 -9.79 -15.41 9.55
C THR A 102 -10.99 -14.50 9.29
N THR A 103 -10.74 -13.23 8.98
CA THR A 103 -11.78 -12.23 8.69
C THR A 103 -12.29 -12.30 7.25
N GLY A 104 -11.69 -13.14 6.40
CA GLY A 104 -12.08 -13.35 5.01
C GLY A 104 -11.55 -12.30 4.04
N GLU A 105 -10.63 -11.44 4.48
CA GLU A 105 -9.96 -10.42 3.64
C GLU A 105 -8.98 -11.03 2.64
N THR A 106 -8.40 -12.20 2.95
CA THR A 106 -7.51 -12.96 2.07
C THR A 106 -7.95 -14.41 1.97
N SER A 107 -7.55 -15.10 0.91
CA SER A 107 -7.77 -16.55 0.82
C SER A 107 -6.87 -17.33 1.80
N ASP A 108 -7.18 -18.61 2.04
CA ASP A 108 -6.44 -19.45 3.00
C ASP A 108 -4.97 -19.64 2.62
N GLU A 109 -4.64 -19.64 1.33
CA GLU A 109 -3.29 -19.90 0.84
C GLU A 109 -2.48 -18.61 0.57
N GLU A 110 -3.14 -17.45 0.58
CA GLU A 110 -2.53 -16.17 0.24
C GLU A 110 -1.65 -15.66 1.38
N ALA A 111 -0.36 -15.44 1.09
CA ALA A 111 0.59 -14.95 2.09
C ALA A 111 0.65 -13.43 2.14
N VAL A 112 0.87 -12.87 3.34
CA VAL A 112 1.28 -11.47 3.50
C VAL A 112 2.77 -11.34 3.22
N LEU A 113 3.12 -10.48 2.27
CA LEU A 113 4.50 -10.23 1.86
C LEU A 113 5.16 -9.11 2.66
N ALA A 114 4.40 -8.07 3.01
CA ALA A 114 4.90 -6.95 3.81
C ALA A 114 3.77 -6.16 4.47
N VAL A 115 4.10 -5.55 5.61
CA VAL A 115 3.24 -4.59 6.32
C VAL A 115 4.00 -3.27 6.42
N TYR A 116 3.45 -2.21 5.83
CA TYR A 116 3.97 -0.86 5.94
C TYR A 116 3.06 -0.01 6.80
N ARG A 117 3.65 0.70 7.76
CA ARG A 117 2.93 1.60 8.65
C ARG A 117 3.47 3.01 8.48
N PHE A 118 2.56 3.93 8.20
CA PHE A 118 2.76 5.36 8.18
C PHE A 118 1.82 5.98 9.20
N SER A 119 2.02 7.26 9.53
CA SER A 119 1.34 7.91 10.67
C SER A 119 -0.17 7.63 10.77
N GLU A 120 -0.89 7.70 9.65
CA GLU A 120 -2.34 7.43 9.58
C GLU A 120 -2.70 6.46 8.43
N LEU A 121 -1.75 5.63 8.00
CA LEU A 121 -1.96 4.73 6.88
C LEU A 121 -1.21 3.42 7.13
N THR A 122 -1.94 2.32 7.12
CA THR A 122 -1.37 0.98 7.05
C THR A 122 -1.59 0.42 5.66
N LEU A 123 -0.54 -0.17 5.09
CA LEU A 123 -0.59 -0.87 3.82
C LEU A 123 -0.07 -2.28 4.00
N VAL A 124 -0.92 -3.27 3.75
CA VAL A 124 -0.55 -4.68 3.74
C VAL A 124 -0.48 -5.13 2.29
N VAL A 125 0.70 -5.58 1.86
CA VAL A 125 0.91 -6.16 0.54
C VAL A 125 0.93 -7.68 0.70
N THR A 126 0.06 -8.35 -0.05
CA THR A 126 -0.04 -9.81 -0.08
C THR A 126 0.38 -10.33 -1.45
N GLU A 127 0.30 -11.64 -1.65
CA GLU A 127 0.51 -12.26 -2.96
C GLU A 127 -0.59 -11.93 -3.97
N GLY A 128 -1.83 -11.67 -3.52
CA GLY A 128 -2.99 -11.51 -4.40
C GLY A 128 -3.66 -10.14 -4.35
N ARG A 129 -3.34 -9.29 -3.39
CA ARG A 129 -3.99 -7.99 -3.19
C ARG A 129 -3.17 -7.00 -2.36
N VAL A 130 -3.67 -5.77 -2.32
CA VAL A 130 -3.22 -4.73 -1.39
C VAL A 130 -4.38 -4.35 -0.48
N VAL A 131 -4.17 -4.46 0.83
CA VAL A 131 -5.12 -3.98 1.85
C VAL A 131 -4.61 -2.66 2.39
N LYS A 132 -5.47 -1.65 2.35
CA LYS A 132 -5.18 -0.27 2.74
C LYS A 132 -6.12 0.13 3.87
N HIS A 133 -5.55 0.54 4.99
CA HIS A 133 -6.30 1.09 6.10
C HIS A 133 -5.88 2.53 6.37
N VAL A 134 -6.84 3.44 6.50
CA VAL A 134 -6.60 4.86 6.82
C VAL A 134 -7.05 5.14 8.25
N GLY A 135 -6.11 5.56 9.10
CA GLY A 135 -6.35 5.87 10.49
C GLY A 135 -5.20 5.41 11.39
N THR A 136 -5.45 5.40 12.69
CA THR A 136 -4.47 4.99 13.71
C THR A 136 -4.49 3.49 14.00
N ALA A 137 -5.56 2.79 13.59
CA ALA A 137 -5.61 1.34 13.68
C ALA A 137 -4.64 0.73 12.67
N LEU A 138 -4.16 -0.47 12.99
CA LEU A 138 -3.37 -1.26 12.05
C LEU A 138 -4.27 -1.86 10.97
N TRP A 139 -5.46 -2.31 11.40
CA TRP A 139 -6.49 -2.89 10.56
C TRP A 139 -7.82 -2.82 11.29
N ASP A 140 -8.91 -2.64 10.56
CA ASP A 140 -10.29 -2.87 11.01
C ASP A 140 -11.16 -3.20 9.79
N THR A 141 -12.46 -3.43 10.02
CA THR A 141 -13.43 -3.77 8.98
C THR A 141 -13.63 -2.71 7.91
N ASP A 142 -13.13 -1.47 8.11
CA ASP A 142 -13.23 -0.39 7.12
C ASP A 142 -12.03 -0.37 6.16
N ALA A 143 -11.12 -1.35 6.25
CA ALA A 143 -10.00 -1.48 5.33
C ALA A 143 -10.46 -1.65 3.87
N GLU A 144 -9.81 -0.94 2.96
CA GLU A 144 -10.04 -1.05 1.52
C GLU A 144 -9.13 -2.15 0.94
N SER A 145 -9.70 -3.08 0.17
CA SER A 145 -8.97 -4.18 -0.45
C SER A 145 -8.93 -4.03 -1.97
N PHE A 146 -7.75 -4.15 -2.57
CA PHE A 146 -7.52 -4.02 -4.01
C PHE A 146 -6.89 -5.31 -4.55
N PRO A 147 -7.71 -6.25 -5.06
CA PRO A 147 -7.23 -7.48 -5.69
C PRO A 147 -6.36 -7.19 -6.91
N PHE A 148 -5.26 -7.92 -7.08
CA PHE A 148 -4.36 -7.75 -8.22
C PHE A 148 -4.98 -8.16 -9.55
N GLU A 149 -5.98 -9.04 -9.56
CA GLU A 149 -6.78 -9.34 -10.76
C GLU A 149 -7.39 -8.09 -11.39
N ALA A 150 -7.86 -7.14 -10.58
CA ALA A 150 -8.49 -5.91 -11.02
C ALA A 150 -7.49 -4.80 -11.36
N VAL A 151 -6.19 -5.01 -11.08
CA VAL A 151 -5.14 -4.01 -11.30
C VAL A 151 -4.61 -4.11 -12.72
N THR A 152 -4.84 -3.04 -13.50
CA THR A 152 -4.48 -2.98 -14.93
C THR A 152 -3.25 -2.13 -15.20
N ASP A 153 -2.92 -1.20 -14.29
CA ASP A 153 -1.74 -0.34 -14.39
C ASP A 153 -1.20 0.04 -13.01
N PHE A 154 0.09 0.36 -12.99
CA PHE A 154 0.78 0.88 -11.81
C PHE A 154 1.76 1.98 -12.22
N SER A 155 1.68 3.12 -11.55
CA SER A 155 2.59 4.24 -11.76
C SER A 155 2.96 4.92 -10.45
N VAL A 156 3.99 5.77 -10.50
CA VAL A 156 4.51 6.48 -9.33
C VAL A 156 4.60 7.96 -9.66
N GLU A 157 3.97 8.79 -8.84
CA GLU A 157 4.04 10.25 -8.93
C GLU A 157 4.91 10.76 -7.77
N GLU A 158 6.11 11.23 -8.09
CA GLU A 158 7.05 11.75 -7.09
C GLU A 158 6.64 13.16 -6.63
N GLY A 159 6.60 13.35 -5.31
CA GLY A 159 6.31 14.65 -4.69
C GLY A 159 7.40 15.06 -3.71
N SER A 160 7.45 16.34 -3.39
CA SER A 160 8.46 16.91 -2.49
C SER A 160 8.36 16.43 -1.04
N VAL A 161 7.15 16.07 -0.60
CA VAL A 161 6.86 15.62 0.78
C VAL A 161 6.43 14.16 0.83
N ALA A 162 5.67 13.72 -0.17
CA ALA A 162 5.17 12.36 -0.26
C ALA A 162 5.15 11.91 -1.72
N THR A 163 5.48 10.65 -1.94
CA THR A 163 5.34 9.99 -3.23
C THR A 163 3.99 9.29 -3.28
N GLN A 164 3.30 9.39 -4.41
CA GLN A 164 2.04 8.69 -4.62
C GLN A 164 2.27 7.44 -5.48
N LEU A 165 1.84 6.30 -4.96
CA LEU A 165 1.78 5.04 -5.69
C LEU A 165 0.36 4.93 -6.23
N VAL A 166 0.22 4.83 -7.56
CA VAL A 166 -1.08 4.87 -8.24
C VAL A 166 -1.35 3.52 -8.88
N LEU A 167 -2.34 2.79 -8.36
CA LEU A 167 -2.85 1.56 -8.97
C LEU A 167 -4.11 1.89 -9.76
N THR A 168 -4.21 1.48 -11.02
CA THR A 168 -5.47 1.54 -11.76
C THR A 168 -6.23 0.26 -11.49
N VAL A 169 -7.32 0.35 -10.72
CA VAL A 169 -8.17 -0.77 -10.31
C VAL A 169 -9.53 -0.61 -10.97
N ASP A 170 -9.98 -1.57 -11.78
CA ASP A 170 -11.23 -1.49 -12.55
C ASP A 170 -11.36 -0.17 -13.35
N GLY A 171 -10.25 0.24 -13.98
CA GLY A 171 -10.16 1.50 -14.73
C GLY A 171 -10.13 2.78 -13.87
N ARG A 172 -10.11 2.67 -12.54
CA ARG A 172 -10.11 3.82 -11.61
C ARG A 172 -8.77 3.96 -10.89
N PRO A 173 -8.17 5.16 -10.85
CA PRO A 173 -6.90 5.36 -10.17
C PRO A 173 -7.08 5.40 -8.64
N GLN A 174 -6.44 4.46 -7.95
CA GLN A 174 -6.30 4.40 -6.50
C GLN A 174 -4.93 4.93 -6.08
N ARG A 175 -4.92 5.99 -5.27
CA ARG A 175 -3.70 6.69 -4.86
C ARG A 175 -3.34 6.35 -3.42
N ILE A 176 -2.14 5.84 -3.22
CA ILE A 176 -1.56 5.53 -1.91
C ILE A 176 -0.41 6.50 -1.67
N LYS A 177 -0.51 7.32 -0.61
CA LYS A 177 0.55 8.24 -0.23
C LYS A 177 1.56 7.54 0.67
N ALA A 178 2.82 7.50 0.24
CA ALA A 178 3.92 7.01 1.05
C ALA A 178 4.92 8.16 1.32
N PRO A 179 5.48 8.27 2.54
CA PRO A 179 6.63 9.12 2.79
C PRO A 179 7.76 8.80 1.81
N SER A 180 8.40 9.84 1.25
CA SER A 180 9.34 9.67 0.14
C SER A 180 10.50 8.73 0.46
N GLU A 181 10.97 8.69 1.71
CA GLU A 181 12.03 7.79 2.17
C GLU A 181 11.61 6.31 2.24
N ARG A 182 10.31 6.03 2.34
CA ARG A 182 9.75 4.66 2.37
C ARG A 182 9.16 4.23 1.03
N ALA A 183 8.79 5.18 0.17
CA ALA A 183 8.08 4.92 -1.07
C ALA A 183 8.81 3.95 -2.01
N GLY A 184 10.14 4.02 -2.08
CA GLY A 184 10.94 3.09 -2.88
C GLY A 184 10.78 1.62 -2.47
N ALA A 185 10.76 1.35 -1.16
CA ALA A 185 10.57 0.00 -0.63
C ALA A 185 9.14 -0.52 -0.91
N VAL A 186 8.12 0.33 -0.70
CA VAL A 186 6.73 -0.04 -0.97
C VAL A 186 6.53 -0.31 -2.47
N ARG A 187 7.05 0.58 -3.32
CA ARG A 187 7.03 0.43 -4.78
C ARG A 187 7.64 -0.91 -5.20
N GLN A 188 8.84 -1.23 -4.70
CA GLN A 188 9.53 -2.46 -5.08
C GLN A 188 8.71 -3.70 -4.70
N THR A 189 8.16 -3.73 -3.48
CA THR A 189 7.35 -4.84 -3.01
C THR A 189 6.07 -4.99 -3.83
N LEU A 190 5.35 -3.88 -4.09
CA LEU A 190 4.14 -3.88 -4.91
C LEU A 190 4.41 -4.33 -6.34
N GLN A 191 5.45 -3.79 -6.98
CA GLN A 191 5.80 -4.17 -8.35
C GLN A 191 6.12 -5.65 -8.43
N ARG A 192 6.94 -6.16 -7.51
CA ARG A 192 7.29 -7.58 -7.48
C ARG A 192 6.05 -8.45 -7.27
N ALA A 193 5.22 -8.13 -6.28
CA ALA A 193 4.00 -8.90 -5.99
C ALA A 193 3.04 -8.91 -7.18
N LEU A 194 2.83 -7.76 -7.83
CA LEU A 194 1.97 -7.64 -9.00
C LEU A 194 2.52 -8.42 -10.20
N PHE A 195 3.83 -8.36 -10.43
CA PHE A 195 4.49 -9.11 -11.50
C PHE A 195 4.44 -10.61 -11.27
N ASP A 196 4.70 -11.06 -10.03
CA ASP A 196 4.62 -12.46 -9.64
C ASP A 196 3.17 -12.99 -9.80
N TYR A 197 2.17 -12.22 -9.36
CA TYR A 197 0.75 -12.58 -9.49
C TYR A 197 0.32 -12.73 -10.95
N HIS A 198 0.70 -11.77 -11.81
CA HIS A 198 0.33 -11.80 -13.23
C HIS A 198 1.24 -12.69 -14.08
N GLY A 199 2.35 -13.19 -13.54
CA GLY A 199 3.35 -13.95 -14.29
C GLY A 199 4.04 -13.13 -15.38
N VAL A 200 4.27 -11.84 -15.13
CA VAL A 200 4.90 -10.88 -16.06
C VAL A 200 6.20 -10.33 -15.48
N ASP A 201 7.04 -9.70 -16.30
CA ASP A 201 8.33 -9.14 -15.88
C ASP A 201 8.40 -7.60 -15.96
N SER A 202 7.35 -6.95 -16.45
CA SER A 202 7.31 -5.51 -16.69
C SER A 202 5.89 -4.95 -16.70
N LEU A 203 5.77 -3.64 -16.45
CA LEU A 203 4.49 -2.92 -16.53
C LEU A 203 3.91 -2.92 -17.95
N VAL A 204 4.76 -2.93 -18.98
CA VAL A 204 4.30 -3.02 -20.38
C VAL A 204 3.66 -4.38 -20.64
N ALA A 205 4.27 -5.47 -20.16
CA ALA A 205 3.70 -6.81 -20.25
C ALA A 205 2.39 -6.93 -19.48
N LEU A 206 2.30 -6.35 -18.27
CA LEU A 206 1.07 -6.27 -17.49
C LEU A 206 -0.07 -5.61 -18.31
N ARG A 207 0.14 -4.38 -18.79
CA ARG A 207 -0.87 -3.65 -19.58
C ARG A 207 -1.30 -4.43 -20.81
N THR A 208 -0.34 -5.05 -21.51
CA THR A 208 -0.63 -5.85 -22.72
C THR A 208 -1.51 -7.05 -22.38
N LYS A 209 -1.21 -7.74 -21.27
CA LYS A 209 -1.99 -8.90 -20.82
C LYS A 209 -3.41 -8.50 -20.46
N THR A 210 -3.58 -7.45 -19.65
CA THR A 210 -4.91 -7.04 -19.19
C THR A 210 -5.79 -6.49 -20.33
N THR A 211 -5.21 -5.77 -21.31
CA THR A 211 -5.97 -5.33 -22.48
C THR A 211 -6.39 -6.50 -23.38
N ALA A 212 -5.58 -7.56 -23.49
CA ALA A 212 -5.96 -8.74 -24.28
C ALA A 212 -7.14 -9.50 -23.64
N ASP A 213 -7.16 -9.61 -22.31
CA ASP A 213 -8.27 -10.25 -21.59
C ASP A 213 -9.59 -9.44 -21.75
N ASP A 214 -9.52 -8.10 -21.77
CA ASP A 214 -10.68 -7.23 -22.05
C ASP A 214 -11.23 -7.41 -23.48
N GLU A 215 -10.34 -7.53 -24.49
CA GLU A 215 -10.74 -7.74 -25.89
C GLU A 215 -11.36 -9.14 -26.13
N GLU A 216 -10.91 -10.18 -25.41
CA GLU A 216 -11.54 -11.50 -25.47
C GLU A 216 -12.91 -11.55 -24.76
N ALA A 217 -13.11 -10.76 -23.70
CA ALA A 217 -14.39 -10.65 -23.00
C ALA A 217 -15.48 -9.93 -23.82
N ASP A 218 -15.11 -8.94 -24.64
CA ASP A 218 -16.02 -8.22 -25.55
C ASP A 218 -16.28 -8.98 -26.89
N GLY A 219 -15.56 -10.08 -27.13
CA GLY A 219 -15.62 -10.87 -28.36
C GLY A 219 -16.78 -11.87 -28.49
N ASP A 220 -17.59 -12.09 -27.44
CA ASP A 220 -18.68 -13.08 -27.44
C ASP A 220 -20.08 -12.51 -27.80
N THR A 221 -20.16 -11.35 -28.45
CA THR A 221 -21.42 -10.92 -29.10
C THR A 221 -21.57 -11.56 -30.49
N GLY A 222 -21.72 -12.89 -30.48
CA GLY A 222 -22.11 -13.67 -31.65
C GLY A 222 -23.54 -13.37 -32.12
N GLY A 223 -23.64 -12.75 -33.30
CA GLY A 223 -24.38 -13.28 -34.46
C GLY A 223 -25.89 -13.60 -34.38
N THR A 224 -26.64 -12.87 -35.22
CA THR A 224 -27.84 -13.25 -36.00
C THR A 224 -29.19 -13.49 -35.29
N ASP A 225 -30.19 -12.63 -35.58
CA ASP A 225 -31.27 -13.00 -36.51
C ASP A 225 -32.03 -11.77 -37.04
N ASP A 226 -32.10 -11.68 -38.36
CA ASP A 226 -33.04 -10.84 -39.12
C ASP A 226 -34.27 -11.70 -39.38
N THR A 227 -35.44 -11.42 -38.80
CA THR A 227 -36.74 -11.72 -39.44
C THR A 227 -37.95 -11.07 -38.73
N ASP A 228 -38.52 -10.09 -39.44
CA ASP A 228 -39.93 -9.83 -39.79
C ASP A 228 -41.13 -10.31 -38.93
N ASP A 229 -42.13 -9.40 -38.94
CA ASP A 229 -43.59 -9.57 -38.89
C ASP A 229 -44.33 -9.71 -37.53
N THR A 230 -45.10 -8.67 -37.16
CA THR A 230 -46.58 -8.69 -37.21
C THR A 230 -47.25 -7.38 -36.73
N ALA A 231 -48.30 -7.02 -37.46
CA ALA A 231 -49.10 -5.80 -37.42
C ALA A 231 -50.08 -5.66 -36.23
N ALA A 232 -50.45 -4.42 -35.87
CA ALA A 232 -51.86 -3.92 -35.86
C ALA A 232 -51.98 -2.50 -35.25
N THR A 233 -52.43 -1.55 -36.09
CA THR A 233 -53.41 -0.46 -35.85
C THR A 233 -53.75 -0.02 -34.41
N ASP A 234 -53.62 1.28 -34.11
CA ASP A 234 -54.77 2.21 -34.24
C ASP A 234 -54.32 3.69 -34.19
N GLU A 235 -54.92 4.49 -35.04
CA GLU A 235 -54.78 5.96 -35.11
C GLU A 235 -55.84 6.58 -34.20
N GLU A 236 -55.52 7.57 -33.36
CA GLU A 236 -56.44 8.70 -33.14
C GLU A 236 -55.72 10.01 -32.79
N GLU A 237 -56.36 11.06 -33.29
CA GLU A 237 -55.99 12.45 -33.54
C GLU A 237 -55.41 13.30 -32.38
N ALA A 238 -54.59 14.27 -32.80
CA ALA A 238 -54.18 15.47 -32.08
C ALA A 238 -55.34 16.49 -31.91
N PRO A 239 -55.20 17.64 -31.20
CA PRO A 239 -54.43 18.74 -31.79
C PRO A 239 -53.71 19.70 -30.80
N THR A 240 -52.52 20.13 -31.23
CA THR A 240 -51.94 21.49 -31.22
C THR A 240 -52.16 22.45 -30.04
N ARG A 241 -51.05 23.02 -29.54
CA ARG A 241 -50.87 24.49 -29.42
C ARG A 241 -49.39 24.86 -29.26
N THR A 242 -48.83 25.43 -30.32
CA THR A 242 -47.62 26.26 -30.37
C THR A 242 -47.97 27.67 -29.85
N VAL A 243 -47.14 28.28 -28.98
CA VAL A 243 -46.28 29.47 -29.23
C VAL A 243 -45.51 29.89 -27.96
N GLU A 244 -44.21 30.10 -28.11
CA GLU A 244 -43.23 30.79 -27.22
C GLU A 244 -43.50 32.32 -27.13
N PRO A 245 -42.57 33.19 -26.67
CA PRO A 245 -41.70 33.24 -25.47
C PRO A 245 -41.90 34.59 -24.70
N LEU A 246 -41.28 34.78 -23.52
CA LEU A 246 -40.90 36.14 -23.11
C LEU A 246 -39.64 36.20 -22.24
N LEU A 247 -38.83 37.17 -22.62
CA LEU A 247 -37.49 37.59 -22.21
C LEU A 247 -37.41 38.25 -20.82
N GLY A 248 -36.18 38.23 -20.29
CA GLY A 248 -35.62 39.08 -19.24
C GLY A 248 -34.36 38.38 -18.69
N ASP A 249 -33.14 38.58 -19.20
CA ASP A 249 -32.33 39.83 -19.23
C ASP A 249 -32.27 40.44 -17.82
N VAL A 250 -31.15 40.71 -17.15
CA VAL A 250 -29.74 40.88 -17.52
C VAL A 250 -28.88 40.82 -16.23
N THR A 251 -27.56 40.71 -16.43
CA THR A 251 -26.43 41.23 -15.60
C THR A 251 -26.09 40.48 -14.32
N ASP A 252 -24.83 40.25 -13.93
CA ASP A 252 -23.45 40.58 -14.36
C ASP A 252 -22.57 40.00 -13.22
N GLY A 253 -21.34 39.50 -13.34
CA GLY A 253 -20.34 39.47 -14.40
C GLY A 253 -19.04 38.83 -13.87
N GLY A 254 -18.05 38.68 -14.76
CA GLY A 254 -16.63 38.41 -14.48
C GLY A 254 -16.20 36.95 -14.69
N ALA A 255 -15.77 36.51 -15.89
CA ALA A 255 -14.45 36.71 -16.54
C ALA A 255 -13.30 36.02 -15.75
N SER A 256 -12.42 35.17 -16.28
CA SER A 256 -11.90 34.88 -17.64
C SER A 256 -11.35 33.44 -17.64
N GLU A 257 -11.64 32.58 -18.62
CA GLU A 257 -10.82 32.28 -19.82
C GLU A 257 -9.30 32.19 -19.59
N GLU A 258 -8.77 30.97 -19.71
CA GLU A 258 -7.60 30.71 -20.56
C GLU A 258 -7.72 29.31 -21.17
N ARG A 259 -7.77 29.31 -22.50
CA ARG A 259 -7.83 28.17 -23.42
C ARG A 259 -6.48 28.12 -24.12
N THR A 260 -5.83 26.96 -24.14
CA THR A 260 -4.68 26.72 -25.01
C THR A 260 -4.85 25.36 -25.69
N GLU A 261 -5.21 25.42 -26.97
CA GLU A 261 -5.12 24.32 -27.91
C GLU A 261 -3.68 24.25 -28.46
N HIS A 262 -3.11 23.06 -28.55
CA HIS A 262 -2.06 22.78 -29.55
C HIS A 262 -2.20 21.39 -30.15
N ALA A 263 -2.03 21.36 -31.46
CA ALA A 263 -2.40 20.33 -32.40
C ALA A 263 -1.35 19.22 -32.55
N ALA A 264 -1.80 18.15 -33.22
CA ALA A 264 -1.08 16.96 -33.62
C ALA A 264 0.17 17.18 -34.48
N ALA A 265 1.16 16.28 -34.34
CA ALA A 265 1.78 15.46 -35.41
C ALA A 265 3.20 14.99 -35.02
N ASN A 266 3.41 13.67 -34.88
CA ASN A 266 4.30 12.87 -35.74
C ASN A 266 4.59 11.49 -35.13
N GLY A 267 4.38 10.46 -35.94
CA GLY A 267 4.95 9.15 -35.71
C GLY A 267 6.44 9.15 -36.06
N THR A 268 7.25 8.61 -35.15
CA THR A 268 8.62 8.17 -35.42
C THR A 268 8.86 6.90 -34.62
N THR A 269 8.96 5.78 -35.31
CA THR A 269 9.54 4.54 -34.82
C THR A 269 11.01 4.79 -34.53
N THR A 270 11.38 4.91 -33.25
CA THR A 270 12.79 5.02 -32.84
C THR A 270 13.22 3.70 -32.23
N THR A 271 13.96 2.92 -33.02
CA THR A 271 14.87 1.91 -32.50
C THR A 271 15.78 2.57 -31.46
N ILE A 272 15.65 2.18 -30.19
CA ILE A 272 16.52 2.65 -29.11
C ILE A 272 17.93 2.12 -29.42
N ASP A 273 18.77 3.01 -29.93
CA ASP A 273 20.19 2.80 -30.19
C ASP A 273 20.90 2.62 -28.84
N GLU A 274 21.66 1.53 -28.67
CA GLU A 274 22.44 1.22 -27.46
C GLU A 274 23.42 2.36 -27.09
N ARG A 275 23.72 3.25 -28.06
CA ARG A 275 24.51 4.48 -27.86
C ARG A 275 23.76 5.56 -27.07
N THR A 276 22.43 5.58 -27.05
CA THR A 276 21.63 6.56 -26.28
C THR A 276 21.54 6.16 -24.80
N ALA A 277 21.45 4.86 -24.51
CA ALA A 277 21.44 4.34 -23.14
C ALA A 277 22.79 4.54 -22.41
N THR A 278 23.90 4.45 -23.15
CA THR A 278 25.25 4.75 -22.62
C THR A 278 25.44 6.25 -22.36
N ILE A 279 24.90 7.14 -23.21
CA ILE A 279 24.95 8.60 -22.97
C ILE A 279 24.14 9.00 -21.73
N HIS A 280 22.95 8.44 -21.52
CA HIS A 280 22.17 8.70 -20.31
C HIS A 280 22.82 8.14 -19.04
N SER A 281 23.57 7.04 -19.15
CA SER A 281 24.30 6.49 -18.00
C SER A 281 25.50 7.37 -17.61
N ASP A 282 26.22 7.92 -18.60
CA ASP A 282 27.34 8.85 -18.38
C ASP A 282 26.88 10.17 -17.74
N GLU A 283 25.76 10.73 -18.23
CA GLU A 283 25.15 11.94 -17.66
C GLU A 283 24.68 11.75 -16.21
N VAL A 284 24.18 10.56 -15.87
CA VAL A 284 23.78 10.21 -14.50
C VAL A 284 25.00 10.07 -13.59
N LEU A 285 26.12 9.53 -14.08
CA LEU A 285 27.38 9.43 -13.32
C LEU A 285 27.98 10.80 -13.06
N ASP A 286 28.05 11.68 -14.07
CA ASP A 286 28.52 13.06 -13.91
C ASP A 286 27.67 13.83 -12.89
N ARG A 287 26.35 13.60 -12.87
CA ARG A 287 25.44 14.21 -11.90
C ARG A 287 25.65 13.67 -10.49
N LEU A 288 26.01 12.39 -10.35
CA LEU A 288 26.32 11.77 -9.06
C LEU A 288 27.59 12.38 -8.46
N ASP A 289 28.65 12.49 -9.27
CA ASP A 289 29.94 13.07 -8.86
C ASP A 289 29.76 14.55 -8.45
N ALA A 290 28.94 15.31 -9.18
CA ALA A 290 28.62 16.69 -8.81
C ALA A 290 27.83 16.80 -7.50
N LEU A 291 26.94 15.84 -7.23
CA LEU A 291 26.20 15.78 -5.96
C LEU A 291 27.11 15.41 -4.80
N GLU A 292 28.01 14.44 -4.98
CA GLU A 292 29.00 14.03 -3.98
C GLU A 292 29.91 15.20 -3.60
N ALA A 293 30.44 15.91 -4.59
CA ALA A 293 31.25 17.11 -4.36
C ALA A 293 30.47 18.22 -3.61
N THR A 294 29.16 18.33 -3.84
CA THR A 294 28.30 19.29 -3.13
C THR A 294 28.08 18.88 -1.68
N VAL A 295 27.88 17.59 -1.41
CA VAL A 295 27.70 17.05 -0.05
C VAL A 295 28.98 17.20 0.77
N ASP A 296 30.14 16.93 0.17
CA ASP A 296 31.44 17.14 0.82
C ASP A 296 31.64 18.62 1.16
N HIS A 297 31.33 19.52 0.22
CA HIS A 297 31.42 20.96 0.48
C HIS A 297 30.49 21.44 1.60
N GLN A 298 29.28 20.89 1.67
CA GLN A 298 28.33 21.19 2.74
C GLN A 298 28.81 20.66 4.09
N THR A 299 29.40 19.46 4.11
CA THR A 299 29.97 18.86 5.33
C THR A 299 31.10 19.73 5.87
N ASP A 300 32.05 20.15 5.01
CA ASP A 300 33.13 21.07 5.38
C ASP A 300 32.62 22.41 5.92
N LEU A 301 31.49 22.90 5.40
CA LEU A 301 30.90 24.17 5.82
C LEU A 301 30.25 24.03 7.20
N ILE A 302 29.58 22.90 7.46
CA ILE A 302 28.98 22.59 8.77
C ILE A 302 30.08 22.45 9.82
N GLU A 303 31.19 21.77 9.51
CA GLU A 303 32.32 21.63 10.45
C GLU A 303 32.92 23.00 10.83
N ARG A 304 33.12 23.88 9.84
CA ARG A 304 33.58 25.26 10.09
C ARG A 304 32.59 26.07 10.91
N GLN A 305 31.28 25.88 10.71
CA GLN A 305 30.26 26.53 11.52
C GLN A 305 30.26 26.01 12.96
N GLN A 306 30.44 24.70 13.17
CA GLN A 306 30.55 24.11 14.50
C GLN A 306 31.78 24.66 15.25
N GLU A 307 32.94 24.72 14.61
CA GLU A 307 34.15 25.30 15.21
C GLU A 307 33.96 26.79 15.58
N THR A 308 33.28 27.54 14.71
CA THR A 308 32.94 28.95 14.98
C THR A 308 32.00 29.08 16.19
N ILE A 309 30.99 28.21 16.29
CA ILE A 309 30.05 28.18 17.42
C ILE A 309 30.78 27.82 18.72
N GLU A 310 31.67 26.83 18.70
CA GLU A 310 32.46 26.44 19.88
C GLU A 310 33.36 27.59 20.36
N THR A 311 34.00 28.31 19.42
CA THR A 311 34.80 29.49 19.73
C THR A 311 33.96 30.58 20.38
N LEU A 312 32.77 30.88 19.85
CA LEU A 312 31.85 31.86 20.41
C LEU A 312 31.34 31.45 21.80
N ILE A 313 31.09 30.16 22.03
CA ILE A 313 30.68 29.62 23.33
C ILE A 313 31.81 29.78 24.36
N GLU A 314 33.06 29.51 23.98
CA GLU A 314 34.21 29.65 24.87
C GLU A 314 34.48 31.12 25.22
N GLU A 315 34.37 32.04 24.26
CA GLU A 315 34.46 33.49 24.52
C GLU A 315 33.36 33.99 25.46
N LEU A 316 32.11 33.53 25.27
CA LEU A 316 31.00 33.83 26.17
C LEU A 316 31.20 33.25 27.58
N ARG A 317 31.93 32.14 27.71
CA ARG A 317 32.23 31.49 28.99
C ARG A 317 33.35 32.18 29.75
N GLN A 318 34.35 32.73 29.07
CA GLN A 318 35.46 33.48 29.70
C GLN A 318 35.11 34.94 30.02
N GLY A 319 34.10 35.51 29.35
CA GLY A 319 33.61 36.87 29.60
C GLY A 319 32.68 37.05 30.81
N ARG A 320 32.54 36.04 31.68
CA ARG A 320 31.59 36.03 32.80
C ARG A 320 32.24 35.73 34.14
#